data_AF-A0A964ME49-F1
#
_entry.id   AF-A0A964ME49-F1
#
_cell.length_a   1.000
_cell.length_b   1.000
_cell.length_c   1.000
_cell.angle_alpha   90.00
_cell.angle_beta   90.00
_cell.angle_gamma   90.00
#
_symmetry.space_group_name_H-M   'P 1'
#
loop_
_entity.id
_entity.type
_entity.pdbx_description
1 polymer ?
#
loop_
_entity_poly.entity_id
_entity_poly.type
_entity_poly.pdbx_seq_one_letter_code
_entity_poly.pdbx_strand_id
1 'polypeptide(L)'
;MNGLDISLSVVVVLVLLALAFDFMNGFHDAANSIATVVSTGVLKPQHAVAFAAFFNVVAIFIFQLKVAATIGKGTVDPAVVDHIVIFGALVGAIIWNIVTWYYGIPSSSSHALIGGLV
;
A
#
# COMPACT_ATOMS: atom_id res chain seq x y z
N MET A 1 -23.16 -25.60 2.73
CA MET A 1 -22.37 -24.37 2.88
C MET A 1 -22.38 -23.70 1.52
N ASN A 2 -23.26 -22.72 1.32
CA ASN A 2 -23.33 -22.02 0.03
C ASN A 2 -22.04 -21.23 -0.10
N GLY A 3 -21.19 -21.61 -1.06
CA GLY A 3 -20.09 -20.75 -1.47
C GLY A 3 -20.69 -19.42 -1.86
N LEU A 4 -20.29 -18.34 -1.20
CA LEU A 4 -20.52 -17.01 -1.73
C LEU A 4 -19.78 -16.97 -3.06
N ASP A 5 -20.51 -17.18 -4.17
CA ASP A 5 -20.00 -16.94 -5.50
C ASP A 5 -19.70 -15.43 -5.57
N ILE A 6 -18.44 -15.07 -5.30
CA ILE A 6 -17.99 -13.69 -5.37
C ILE A 6 -18.18 -13.27 -6.83
N SER A 7 -19.07 -12.29 -7.05
CA SER A 7 -19.30 -11.79 -8.39
C SER A 7 -18.01 -11.19 -8.94
N LEU A 8 -17.77 -11.37 -10.23
CA LEU A 8 -16.63 -10.76 -10.92
C LEU A 8 -16.54 -9.25 -10.66
N SER A 9 -17.69 -8.59 -10.52
CA SER A 9 -17.76 -7.16 -10.17
C SER A 9 -17.11 -6.83 -8.84
N VAL A 10 -17.31 -7.65 -7.80
CA VAL A 10 -16.69 -7.44 -6.48
C VAL A 10 -15.18 -7.61 -6.57
N VAL A 11 -14.70 -8.63 -7.28
CA VAL A 11 -13.26 -8.84 -7.49
C VAL A 11 -12.63 -7.64 -8.20
N VAL A 12 -13.25 -7.17 -9.29
CA VAL A 12 -12.75 -6.01 -10.04
C VAL A 12 -12.65 -4.77 -9.15
N VAL A 13 -13.69 -4.48 -8.36
CA VAL A 13 -13.69 -3.33 -7.44
C VAL A 13 -12.59 -3.49 -6.37
N LEU A 14 -12.43 -4.68 -5.81
CA LEU A 14 -11.40 -4.94 -4.80
C LEU A 14 -9.99 -4.75 -5.38
N VAL A 15 -9.73 -5.24 -6.60
CA VAL A 15 -8.46 -5.03 -7.30
C VAL A 15 -8.20 -3.56 -7.55
N LEU A 16 -9.19 -2.79 -8.02
CA LEU A 16 -9.05 -1.35 -8.21
C LEU A 16 -8.71 -0.63 -6.90
N LEU A 17 -9.34 -1.04 -5.79
CA LEU A 17 -9.07 -0.47 -4.48
C LEU A 17 -7.67 -0.84 -3.99
N ALA A 18 -7.22 -2.08 -4.20
CA ALA A 18 -5.87 -2.51 -3.87
C ALA A 18 -4.81 -1.72 -4.68
N LEU A 19 -5.04 -1.48 -5.97
CA LEU A 19 -4.18 -0.64 -6.80
C LEU A 19 -4.16 0.82 -6.32
N ALA A 20 -5.30 1.36 -5.89
CA ALA A 20 -5.37 2.70 -5.31
C ALA A 20 -4.57 2.80 -4.00
N PHE A 21 -4.66 1.79 -3.14
CA PHE A 21 -3.84 1.68 -1.94
C PHE A 21 -2.35 1.58 -2.26
N ASP A 22 -1.97 0.74 -3.25
CA ASP A 22 -0.58 0.57 -3.66
C ASP A 22 0.02 1.86 -4.24
N PHE A 23 -0.76 2.60 -5.03
CA PHE A 23 -0.36 3.94 -5.49
C PHE A 23 -0.13 4.90 -4.33
N MET A 24 -1.07 4.97 -3.38
CA MET A 24 -0.93 5.81 -2.19
C MET A 24 0.29 5.41 -1.36
N ASN A 25 0.55 4.10 -1.24
CA ASN A 25 1.71 3.59 -0.55
C ASN A 25 3.02 4.04 -1.21
N GLY A 26 3.13 3.83 -2.53
CA GLY A 26 4.29 4.28 -3.31
C GLY A 26 4.49 5.80 -3.24
N PHE A 27 3.41 6.58 -3.19
CA PHE A 27 3.49 8.04 -3.05
C PHE A 27 4.11 8.48 -1.71
N HIS A 28 3.68 7.88 -0.60
CA HIS A 28 4.25 8.14 0.73
C HIS A 28 5.72 7.69 0.83
N ASP A 29 6.02 6.48 0.34
CA ASP A 29 7.37 5.92 0.40
C ASP A 29 8.36 6.63 -0.53
N ALA A 30 7.90 7.11 -1.69
CA ALA A 30 8.70 7.94 -2.58
C ALA A 30 9.15 9.21 -1.86
N ALA A 31 8.26 9.89 -1.13
CA ALA A 31 8.63 11.09 -0.37
C ALA A 31 9.71 10.79 0.67
N ASN A 32 9.59 9.67 1.40
CA ASN A 32 10.57 9.24 2.40
C ASN A 32 11.95 8.94 1.79
N SER A 33 12.00 8.32 0.60
CA SER A 33 13.25 7.93 -0.06
C SER A 33 13.98 9.07 -0.77
N ILE A 34 13.27 10.10 -1.23
CA ILE A 34 13.85 11.21 -2.01
C ILE A 34 14.15 12.48 -1.20
N ALA A 35 13.64 12.58 0.03
CA ALA A 35 13.74 13.80 0.84
C ALA A 35 15.19 14.31 0.99
N THR A 36 16.16 13.41 1.17
CA THR A 36 17.58 13.76 1.36
C THR A 36 18.21 14.30 0.07
N VAL A 37 18.04 13.61 -1.06
CA VAL A 37 18.66 14.00 -2.34
C VAL A 37 18.02 15.26 -2.93
N VAL A 38 16.74 15.52 -2.64
CA VAL A 38 16.04 16.73 -3.05
C VAL A 38 16.40 17.91 -2.14
N SER A 39 16.42 17.74 -0.81
CA SER A 39 16.75 18.83 0.12
C SER A 39 18.20 19.29 0.03
N THR A 40 19.13 18.40 -0.29
CA THR A 40 20.55 18.72 -0.53
C THR A 40 20.82 19.29 -1.92
N GLY A 41 19.81 19.34 -2.80
CA GLY A 41 19.96 19.86 -4.16
C GLY A 41 20.71 18.96 -5.13
N VAL A 42 20.97 17.69 -4.77
CA VAL A 42 21.66 16.71 -5.63
C VAL A 42 20.79 16.36 -6.85
N LEU A 43 19.48 16.17 -6.65
CA LEU A 43 18.53 15.90 -7.71
C LEU A 43 17.36 16.87 -7.68
N LYS A 44 16.88 17.27 -8.88
CA LYS A 44 15.58 17.94 -9.01
C LYS A 44 14.46 16.97 -8.60
N PRO A 45 13.36 17.46 -8.00
CA PRO A 45 12.26 16.60 -7.51
C PRO A 45 11.75 15.59 -8.55
N GLN A 46 11.59 16.01 -9.80
CA GLN A 46 11.11 15.16 -10.90
C GLN A 46 12.04 13.96 -11.17
N HIS A 47 13.35 14.20 -11.20
CA HIS A 47 14.34 13.13 -11.40
C HIS A 47 14.40 12.20 -10.19
N ALA A 48 14.26 12.74 -8.98
CA ALA A 48 14.27 11.93 -7.77
C ALA A 48 13.04 10.99 -7.71
N VAL A 49 11.86 11.47 -8.09
CA VAL A 49 10.65 10.62 -8.22
C VAL A 49 10.82 9.55 -9.29
N ALA A 50 11.34 9.91 -10.47
CA ALA A 50 11.61 8.93 -11.53
C ALA A 50 12.61 7.86 -11.09
N PHE A 51 13.65 8.26 -10.36
CA PHE A 51 14.64 7.36 -9.78
C PHE A 51 14.01 6.42 -8.76
N ALA A 52 13.21 6.94 -7.81
CA ALA A 52 12.50 6.14 -6.82
C ALA A 52 11.53 5.13 -7.47
N ALA A 53 10.78 5.55 -8.49
CA ALA A 53 9.88 4.68 -9.23
C ALA A 53 10.63 3.55 -9.95
N PHE A 54 11.73 3.88 -10.65
CA PHE A 54 12.56 2.88 -11.33
C PHE A 54 13.08 1.81 -10.36
N PHE A 55 13.68 2.23 -9.24
CA PHE A 55 14.23 1.28 -8.27
C PHE A 55 13.14 0.50 -7.52
N ASN A 56 11.95 1.07 -7.30
CA ASN A 56 10.81 0.31 -6.75
C ASN A 56 10.40 -0.84 -7.67
N VAL A 57 10.32 -0.59 -8.99
CA VAL A 57 10.02 -1.64 -9.97
C VAL A 57 11.13 -2.70 -9.99
N VAL A 58 12.39 -2.28 -10.04
CA VAL A 58 13.55 -3.20 -10.03
C VAL A 58 13.57 -4.06 -8.76
N ALA A 59 13.20 -3.49 -7.60
CA ALA A 59 13.23 -4.19 -6.32
C ALA A 59 12.33 -5.44 -6.31
N ILE A 60 11.19 -5.42 -7.01
CA ILE A 60 10.28 -6.58 -7.09
C ILE A 60 10.98 -7.80 -7.73
N PHE A 61 11.93 -7.59 -8.64
CA PHE A 61 12.66 -8.67 -9.31
C PHE A 61 13.86 -9.21 -8.50
N ILE A 62 14.37 -8.42 -7.55
CA ILE A 62 15.58 -8.75 -6.77
C ILE A 62 15.20 -9.28 -5.38
N PHE A 63 14.17 -8.70 -4.76
CA PHE A 63 13.80 -8.98 -3.38
C PHE A 63 12.56 -9.88 -3.29
N GLN A 64 12.53 -10.71 -2.25
CA GLN A 64 11.37 -11.55 -1.95
C GLN A 64 10.23 -10.74 -1.30
N LEU A 65 8.99 -11.14 -1.59
CA LEU A 65 7.76 -10.51 -1.10
C LEU A 65 7.44 -10.86 0.38
N LYS A 66 8.43 -10.71 1.28
CA LYS A 66 8.30 -11.10 2.69
C LYS A 66 7.23 -10.30 3.43
N VAL A 67 7.11 -8.99 3.17
CA VAL A 67 6.10 -8.13 3.80
C VAL A 67 4.69 -8.57 3.42
N ALA A 68 4.45 -8.86 2.13
CA ALA A 68 3.16 -9.38 1.67
C ALA A 68 2.83 -10.73 2.34
N ALA A 69 3.81 -11.62 2.50
CA ALA A 69 3.61 -12.89 3.20
C ALA A 69 3.27 -12.70 4.69
N THR A 70 3.95 -11.77 5.38
CA THR A 70 3.66 -11.45 6.78
C THR A 70 2.27 -10.86 6.94
N ILE A 71 1.86 -9.91 6.09
CA ILE A 71 0.51 -9.32 6.17
C ILE A 71 -0.56 -10.38 5.85
N GLY A 72 -0.33 -11.24 4.85
CA GLY A 72 -1.33 -12.21 4.41
C GLY A 72 -1.48 -13.46 5.29
N LYS A 73 -0.51 -13.80 6.14
CA LYS A 73 -0.55 -15.02 6.97
C LYS A 73 -0.05 -14.85 8.40
N GLY A 74 0.69 -13.78 8.69
CA GLY A 74 1.37 -13.58 9.97
C GLY A 74 0.68 -12.60 10.91
N THR A 75 -0.27 -11.80 10.42
CA THR A 75 -0.92 -10.74 11.23
C THR A 75 -2.31 -11.14 11.74
N VAL A 76 -3.16 -11.70 10.88
CA VAL A 76 -4.54 -12.09 11.20
C VAL A 76 -4.80 -13.49 10.67
N ASP A 77 -5.61 -14.29 11.38
CA ASP A 77 -6.00 -15.63 10.93
C ASP A 77 -6.72 -15.55 9.57
N PRO A 78 -6.16 -16.10 8.48
CA PRO A 78 -6.79 -16.04 7.17
C PRO A 78 -8.18 -16.69 7.12
N ALA A 79 -8.52 -17.56 8.08
CA ALA A 79 -9.83 -18.21 8.14
C ALA A 79 -10.97 -17.22 8.45
N VAL A 80 -10.67 -16.07 9.05
CA VAL A 80 -11.68 -15.03 9.39
C VAL A 80 -11.66 -13.84 8.44
N VAL A 81 -10.72 -13.79 7.49
CA VAL A 81 -10.57 -12.68 6.54
C VAL A 81 -11.37 -12.99 5.27
N ASP A 82 -12.50 -12.30 5.09
CA ASP A 82 -13.29 -12.34 3.86
C ASP A 82 -13.09 -11.07 3.00
N HIS A 83 -13.78 -11.02 1.86
CA HIS A 83 -13.69 -9.88 0.94
C HIS A 83 -14.25 -8.58 1.55
N ILE A 84 -15.17 -8.65 2.51
CA ILE A 84 -15.74 -7.48 3.20
C ILE A 84 -14.69 -6.89 4.15
N VAL A 85 -14.00 -7.75 4.91
CA VAL A 85 -12.89 -7.36 5.78
C VAL A 85 -11.77 -6.71 4.97
N ILE A 86 -11.36 -7.32 3.86
CA ILE A 86 -10.32 -6.76 2.98
C ILE A 86 -10.76 -5.39 2.44
N PHE A 87 -12.02 -5.25 2.03
CA PHE A 87 -12.55 -3.97 1.56
C PHE A 87 -12.50 -2.90 2.64
N GLY A 88 -12.95 -3.21 3.86
CA GLY A 88 -12.89 -2.30 5.01
C GLY A 88 -11.46 -1.88 5.35
N ALA A 89 -10.54 -2.83 5.37
CA ALA A 89 -9.13 -2.58 5.66
C ALA A 89 -8.49 -1.65 4.61
N LEU A 90 -8.73 -1.90 3.32
CA LEU A 90 -8.22 -1.08 2.23
C LEU A 90 -8.81 0.34 2.26
N VAL A 91 -10.13 0.48 2.43
CA VAL A 91 -10.77 1.80 2.53
C VAL A 91 -10.23 2.58 3.73
N GLY A 92 -10.17 1.96 4.90
CA GLY A 92 -9.64 2.58 6.12
C GLY A 92 -8.20 3.03 5.95
N ALA A 93 -7.34 2.18 5.39
CA ALA A 93 -5.94 2.49 5.15
C ALA A 93 -5.76 3.61 4.12
N ILE A 94 -6.54 3.62 3.02
CA ILE A 94 -6.51 4.69 2.02
C ILE A 94 -6.93 6.02 2.64
N ILE A 95 -8.05 6.04 3.38
CA ILE A 95 -8.53 7.26 4.06
C ILE A 95 -7.45 7.78 5.00
N TRP A 96 -6.85 6.90 5.81
CA TRP A 96 -5.77 7.28 6.73
C TRP A 96 -4.53 7.80 6.00
N ASN A 97 -4.15 7.19 4.89
CA ASN A 97 -3.05 7.66 4.04
C ASN A 97 -3.34 9.04 3.44
N ILE A 98 -4.59 9.33 3.06
CA ILE A 98 -4.98 10.67 2.57
C ILE A 98 -4.92 11.69 3.71
N VAL A 99 -5.44 11.36 4.89
CA VAL A 99 -5.42 12.24 6.07
C VAL A 99 -3.98 12.59 6.46
N THR A 100 -3.13 11.58 6.62
CA THR A 100 -1.73 11.78 7.02
C THR A 100 -0.94 12.54 5.97
N TRP A 101 -1.18 12.28 4.68
CA TRP A 101 -0.63 13.08 3.59
C TRP A 101 -1.06 14.54 3.67
N TYR A 102 -2.35 14.80 3.83
CA TYR A 102 -2.89 16.16 3.87
C TYR A 102 -2.28 16.99 5.01
N TYR A 103 -2.02 16.37 6.16
CA TYR A 103 -1.35 17.01 7.29
C TYR A 103 0.18 16.94 7.27
N GLY A 104 0.79 16.33 6.24
CA GLY A 104 2.24 16.17 6.13
C GLY A 104 2.85 15.28 7.24
N ILE A 105 2.05 14.38 7.81
CA ILE A 105 2.48 13.47 8.88
C ILE A 105 3.12 12.24 8.24
N PRO A 106 4.40 11.91 8.54
CA PRO A 106 5.00 10.68 8.07
C PRO A 106 4.27 9.49 8.69
N SER A 107 3.67 8.66 7.85
CA SER A 107 2.87 7.50 8.25
C SER A 107 3.31 6.25 7.50
N SER A 108 3.13 5.09 8.13
CA SER A 108 3.39 3.80 7.49
C SER A 108 2.09 3.22 6.94
N SER A 109 2.01 3.08 5.61
CA SER A 109 0.85 2.47 4.94
C SER A 109 0.64 1.02 5.36
N SER A 110 1.72 0.27 5.64
CA SER A 110 1.61 -1.12 6.12
C SER A 110 0.95 -1.19 7.50
N HIS A 111 1.26 -0.25 8.40
CA HIS A 111 0.58 -0.17 9.70
C HIS A 111 -0.86 0.29 9.56
N ALA A 112 -1.15 1.22 8.64
CA ALA A 112 -2.51 1.63 8.34
C ALA A 112 -3.36 0.45 7.83
N LEU A 113 -2.79 -0.40 6.96
CA LEU A 113 -3.44 -1.61 6.47
C LEU A 113 -3.66 -2.64 7.58
N ILE A 114 -2.64 -2.90 8.41
CA ILE A 114 -2.77 -3.81 9.55
C ILE A 114 -3.82 -3.31 10.54
N GLY A 115 -3.85 -2.00 10.84
CA GLY A 115 -4.85 -1.40 11.71
C GLY A 115 -6.27 -1.43 11.12
N GLY A 116 -6.42 -1.58 9.81
CA GLY A 116 -7.71 -1.83 9.17
C GLY A 116 -8.13 -3.31 9.16
N LEU A 117 -7.18 -4.24 9.35
CA LEU A 117 -7.42 -5.69 9.40
C LEU A 117 -7.75 -6.21 10.81
N VAL A 118 -7.41 -5.44 11.85
CA VAL A 118 -7.63 -5.75 13.28
C VAL A 118 -8.84 -4.99 13.80
#